data_AF-A0A948Q253-F1
#
_entry.id   AF-A0A948Q253-F1
#
_cell.length_a   1.000
_cell.length_b   1.000
_cell.length_c   1.000
_cell.angle_alpha   90.00
_cell.angle_beta   90.00
_cell.angle_gamma   90.00
#
_symmetry.space_group_name_H-M   'P 1'
#
loop_
_entity.id
_entity.type
_entity.pdbx_description
1 polymer ?
#
loop_
_entity_poly.entity_id
_entity_poly.type
_entity_poly.pdbx_seq_one_letter_code
_entity_poly.pdbx_strand_id
1 'polypeptide(L)'
;MRNFATALLALLLLCPTIALAGAPLTGTWSSTDIGGTVPTGRYTEGWDAAGGAMLAGTTLNAASWDGAVLGASWAYSCAIETADAVLIDDSVIAGNGTRTWKKVFHGGTIWLSGSGPWSTGDPSYTGQILSYVEFETLTYVGGNVIGARTNVTATATIDGYDWACLGFTVGNGTKRGDTDSGPVLADYPDALTTSCSSGASNAAFWDFTQLVLYIDNCTVDTEAQTWSNLKALYR
;
A
#
# COMPACT_ATOMS: atom_id res chain seq x y z
N MET A 1 -52.99 -33.71 -1.51
CA MET A 1 -52.77 -32.24 -1.50
C MET A 1 -51.82 -31.75 -0.39
N ARG A 2 -51.81 -32.34 0.82
CA ARG A 2 -50.94 -31.90 1.94
C ARG A 2 -49.43 -32.08 1.73
N ASN A 3 -49.00 -33.00 0.87
CA ASN A 3 -47.58 -33.30 0.60
C ASN A 3 -46.94 -32.39 -0.47
N PHE A 4 -47.74 -31.66 -1.25
CA PHE A 4 -47.23 -30.69 -2.23
C PHE A 4 -46.79 -29.37 -1.56
N ALA A 5 -47.48 -28.96 -0.49
CA ALA A 5 -47.15 -27.75 0.25
C ALA A 5 -45.81 -27.84 1.00
N THR A 6 -45.42 -29.05 1.43
CA THR A 6 -44.17 -29.31 2.17
C THR A 6 -42.94 -29.34 1.25
N ALA A 7 -43.08 -29.88 0.04
CA ALA A 7 -41.98 -29.90 -0.94
C ALA A 7 -41.65 -28.50 -1.49
N LEU A 8 -42.65 -27.62 -1.64
CA LEU A 8 -42.43 -26.26 -2.14
C LEU A 8 -41.71 -25.37 -1.12
N LEU A 9 -41.99 -25.54 0.18
CA LEU A 9 -41.33 -24.79 1.26
C LEU A 9 -39.84 -25.17 1.40
N ALA A 10 -39.51 -26.45 1.20
CA ALA A 10 -38.12 -26.92 1.22
C ALA A 10 -37.30 -26.41 0.01
N LEU A 11 -37.95 -26.21 -1.15
CA LEU A 11 -37.29 -25.70 -2.36
C LEU A 11 -36.98 -24.20 -2.28
N LEU A 12 -37.82 -23.41 -1.59
CA LEU A 12 -37.60 -21.98 -1.35
C LEU A 12 -36.45 -21.69 -0.35
N LEU A 13 -36.16 -22.63 0.55
CA LEU A 13 -35.03 -22.55 1.49
C LEU A 13 -33.67 -22.90 0.86
N LEU A 14 -33.67 -23.44 -0.37
CA LEU A 14 -32.47 -23.83 -1.11
C LEU A 14 -32.06 -22.81 -2.19
N CYS A 15 -32.72 -21.64 -2.26
CA CYS A 15 -32.26 -20.56 -3.12
C CYS A 15 -30.94 -20.01 -2.54
N PRO A 16 -29.78 -20.22 -3.19
CA PRO A 16 -28.56 -19.55 -2.76
C PRO A 16 -28.81 -18.05 -2.86
N THR A 17 -28.73 -17.34 -1.74
CA THR A 17 -28.60 -15.89 -1.76
C THR A 17 -27.32 -15.61 -2.52
N ILE A 18 -27.43 -15.14 -3.76
CA ILE A 18 -26.29 -14.57 -4.46
C ILE A 18 -25.89 -13.37 -3.61
N ALA A 19 -24.84 -13.52 -2.79
CA ALA A 19 -24.22 -12.40 -2.12
C ALA A 19 -23.77 -11.48 -3.25
N LEU A 20 -24.48 -10.36 -3.41
CA LEU A 20 -24.13 -9.35 -4.36
C LEU A 20 -22.74 -8.85 -3.97
N ALA A 21 -21.86 -8.78 -4.97
CA ALA A 21 -20.58 -8.12 -4.84
C ALA A 21 -20.79 -6.73 -4.22
N GLY A 22 -20.09 -6.46 -3.12
CA GLY A 22 -20.34 -5.33 -2.24
C GLY A 22 -19.21 -4.33 -2.32
N ALA A 23 -19.53 -3.10 -2.72
CA ALA A 23 -18.57 -1.99 -2.78
C ALA A 23 -17.89 -1.76 -1.42
N PRO A 24 -16.61 -1.36 -1.38
CA PRO A 24 -15.95 -1.10 -0.11
C PRO A 24 -16.66 0.06 0.61
N LEU A 25 -16.71 0.00 1.95
CA LEU A 25 -17.21 1.10 2.77
C LEU A 25 -16.32 2.32 2.59
N THR A 26 -16.91 3.51 2.52
CA THR A 26 -16.18 4.74 2.76
C THR A 26 -15.82 4.83 4.24
N GLY A 27 -14.57 5.17 4.55
CA GLY A 27 -14.13 5.29 5.93
C GLY A 27 -12.63 5.49 6.09
N THR A 28 -12.23 5.64 7.35
CA THR A 28 -10.84 5.72 7.78
C THR A 28 -10.61 4.72 8.89
N TRP A 29 -9.57 3.91 8.76
CA TRP A 29 -9.18 2.91 9.74
C TRP A 29 -7.72 3.09 10.12
N SER A 30 -7.47 3.16 11.41
CA SER A 30 -6.13 3.22 11.97
C SER A 30 -5.62 1.83 12.31
N SER A 31 -4.31 1.78 12.51
CA SER A 31 -3.62 0.56 12.91
C SER A 31 -3.75 0.24 14.39
N THR A 32 -3.57 -1.03 14.74
CA THR A 32 -3.78 -1.56 16.09
C THR A 32 -2.87 -0.93 17.14
N ASP A 33 -1.65 -0.50 16.77
CA ASP A 33 -0.68 0.15 17.67
C ASP A 33 -1.14 1.53 18.15
N ILE A 34 -1.97 2.23 17.37
CA ILE A 34 -2.64 3.49 17.75
C ILE A 34 -4.12 3.29 18.10
N GLY A 35 -4.52 2.06 18.43
CA GLY A 35 -5.87 1.75 18.94
C GLY A 35 -6.93 1.52 17.86
N GLY A 36 -6.54 1.33 16.61
CA GLY A 36 -7.43 0.96 15.52
C GLY A 36 -7.63 -0.55 15.34
N THR A 37 -8.09 -0.94 14.15
CA THR A 37 -8.44 -2.33 13.82
C THR A 37 -7.62 -2.93 12.68
N VAL A 38 -6.78 -2.12 12.02
CA VAL A 38 -5.97 -2.58 10.90
C VAL A 38 -4.63 -3.09 11.43
N PRO A 39 -4.16 -4.28 11.05
CA PRO A 39 -2.81 -4.68 11.42
C PRO A 39 -1.79 -3.71 10.81
N THR A 40 -0.69 -3.48 11.52
CA THR A 40 0.49 -2.86 10.91
C THR A 40 1.03 -3.75 9.79
N GLY A 41 2.16 -3.37 9.21
CA GLY A 41 2.74 -4.17 8.13
C GLY A 41 4.24 -4.16 8.11
N ARG A 42 4.75 -4.87 7.14
CA ARG A 42 6.15 -4.96 6.80
C ARG A 42 6.31 -4.62 5.34
N TYR A 43 7.45 -4.04 5.01
CA TYR A 43 7.78 -3.80 3.61
C TYR A 43 9.24 -4.07 3.33
N THR A 44 9.50 -4.29 2.05
CA THR A 44 10.82 -4.45 1.48
C THR A 44 10.98 -3.52 0.29
N GLU A 45 12.18 -2.98 0.17
CA GLU A 45 12.66 -2.29 -1.01
C GLU A 45 13.69 -3.19 -1.66
N GLY A 46 13.42 -3.71 -2.86
CA GLY A 46 14.36 -4.54 -3.62
C GLY A 46 15.03 -3.74 -4.73
N TRP A 47 16.31 -4.01 -4.99
CA TRP A 47 17.02 -3.46 -6.15
C TRP A 47 18.04 -4.46 -6.71
N ASP A 48 18.28 -4.35 -8.02
CA ASP A 48 19.24 -5.18 -8.74
C ASP A 48 20.70 -4.83 -8.37
N ALA A 49 21.66 -5.67 -8.76
CA ALA A 49 23.05 -5.59 -8.30
C ALA A 49 23.76 -4.28 -8.67
N ALA A 50 23.34 -3.65 -9.77
CA ALA A 50 23.86 -2.36 -10.21
C ALA A 50 23.06 -1.16 -9.71
N GLY A 51 21.95 -1.40 -8.99
CA GLY A 51 21.10 -0.38 -8.41
C GLY A 51 21.55 0.05 -7.01
N GLY A 52 20.65 0.73 -6.30
CA GLY A 52 20.85 1.14 -4.91
C GLY A 52 19.55 1.67 -4.32
N ALA A 53 19.44 1.67 -2.99
CA ALA A 53 18.23 2.08 -2.27
C ALA A 53 17.75 3.51 -2.59
N MET A 54 18.62 4.37 -3.13
CA MET A 54 18.34 5.75 -3.52
C MET A 54 18.33 5.96 -5.04
N LEU A 55 18.42 4.89 -5.84
CA LEU A 55 18.51 4.95 -7.30
C LEU A 55 17.21 4.46 -7.93
N ALA A 56 16.95 4.95 -9.14
CA ALA A 56 15.86 4.43 -9.96
C ALA A 56 15.93 2.90 -10.11
N GLY A 57 14.77 2.26 -10.12
CA GLY A 57 14.64 0.80 -10.18
C GLY A 57 14.44 0.11 -8.82
N THR A 58 14.50 0.85 -7.72
CA THR A 58 14.04 0.32 -6.41
C THR A 58 12.57 -0.06 -6.49
N THR A 59 12.23 -1.28 -6.07
CA THR A 59 10.88 -1.83 -6.15
C THR A 59 10.34 -2.14 -4.77
N LEU A 60 9.13 -1.66 -4.49
CA LEU A 60 8.45 -1.83 -3.21
C LEU A 60 7.57 -3.07 -3.19
N ASN A 61 7.55 -3.73 -2.04
CA ASN A 61 6.59 -4.77 -1.71
C ASN A 61 6.22 -4.64 -0.24
N ALA A 62 4.93 -4.58 0.08
CA ALA A 62 4.46 -4.36 1.44
C ALA A 62 3.24 -5.22 1.75
N ALA A 63 3.12 -5.68 2.98
CA ALA A 63 1.96 -6.45 3.40
C ALA A 63 1.68 -6.27 4.89
N SER A 64 0.40 -6.37 5.24
CA SER A 64 -0.05 -6.48 6.63
C SER A 64 0.67 -7.61 7.37
N TRP A 65 0.92 -7.41 8.66
CA TRP A 65 1.53 -8.40 9.54
C TRP A 65 0.76 -8.45 10.86
N ASP A 66 0.20 -9.61 11.19
CA ASP A 66 -0.57 -9.82 12.42
C ASP A 66 0.23 -10.53 13.53
N GLY A 67 1.52 -10.75 13.32
CA GLY A 67 2.40 -11.52 14.22
C GLY A 67 2.54 -12.99 13.84
N ALA A 68 1.76 -13.50 12.89
CA ALA A 68 1.82 -14.90 12.45
C ALA A 68 1.75 -15.05 10.91
N VAL A 69 0.91 -14.26 10.24
CA VAL A 69 0.62 -14.36 8.81
C VAL A 69 0.88 -13.02 8.12
N LEU A 70 1.71 -13.05 7.08
CA LEU A 70 1.96 -11.92 6.21
C LEU A 70 0.86 -11.82 5.15
N GLY A 71 0.33 -10.62 4.93
CA GLY A 71 -0.65 -10.33 3.88
C GLY A 71 -2.06 -10.82 4.19
N ALA A 72 -2.44 -11.00 5.46
CA ALA A 72 -3.78 -11.46 5.82
C ALA A 72 -4.90 -10.42 5.61
N SER A 73 -4.55 -9.12 5.58
CA SER A 73 -5.53 -8.01 5.57
C SER A 73 -5.34 -7.07 4.38
N TRP A 74 -4.13 -6.62 4.14
CA TRP A 74 -3.79 -5.72 3.02
C TRP A 74 -2.40 -6.03 2.47
N ALA A 75 -2.17 -5.67 1.20
CA ALA A 75 -0.88 -5.73 0.53
C ALA A 75 -0.73 -4.67 -0.57
N TYR A 76 0.51 -4.25 -0.82
CA TYR A 76 0.96 -3.44 -1.95
C TYR A 76 2.09 -4.18 -2.64
N SER A 77 2.13 -4.16 -3.97
CA SER A 77 3.17 -4.88 -4.69
C SER A 77 3.65 -4.13 -5.91
N CYS A 78 4.96 -4.16 -6.12
CA CYS A 78 5.66 -3.70 -7.30
C CYS A 78 5.41 -2.23 -7.71
N ALA A 79 5.41 -1.31 -6.74
CA ALA A 79 5.61 0.10 -7.08
C ALA A 79 7.11 0.32 -7.32
N ILE A 80 7.47 1.00 -8.42
CA ILE A 80 8.87 1.14 -8.86
C ILE A 80 9.28 2.61 -8.82
N GLU A 81 10.44 2.89 -8.25
CA GLU A 81 11.08 4.20 -8.24
C GLU A 81 11.57 4.54 -9.66
N THR A 82 10.99 5.56 -10.29
CA THR A 82 11.27 5.87 -11.71
C THR A 82 12.43 6.84 -11.90
N ALA A 83 12.91 7.46 -10.83
CA ALA A 83 14.00 8.42 -10.82
C ALA A 83 14.74 8.34 -9.48
N ASP A 84 16.02 8.70 -9.47
CA ASP A 84 16.80 8.70 -8.24
C ASP A 84 16.17 9.56 -7.14
N ALA A 85 16.34 9.12 -5.91
CA ALA A 85 15.83 9.80 -4.73
C ALA A 85 16.41 11.22 -4.62
N VAL A 86 15.57 12.18 -4.23
CA VAL A 86 15.97 13.58 -4.09
C VAL A 86 16.36 13.87 -2.64
N LEU A 87 17.59 14.29 -2.40
CA LEU A 87 18.02 14.77 -1.08
C LEU A 87 17.32 16.10 -0.77
N ILE A 88 16.51 16.13 0.29
CA ILE A 88 15.75 17.32 0.68
C ILE A 88 16.27 17.98 1.96
N ASP A 89 17.01 17.25 2.78
CA ASP A 89 17.63 17.75 4.01
C ASP A 89 18.94 17.00 4.27
N ASP A 90 20.00 17.72 4.63
CA ASP A 90 21.28 17.16 5.05
C ASP A 90 21.82 17.96 6.24
N SER A 91 21.82 17.33 7.41
CA SER A 91 22.42 17.87 8.64
C SER A 91 23.71 17.16 9.03
N VAL A 92 24.27 16.30 8.17
CA VAL A 92 25.45 15.50 8.48
C VAL A 92 26.70 16.38 8.54
N ILE A 93 27.24 16.54 9.75
CA ILE A 93 28.49 17.25 10.02
C ILE A 93 29.48 16.24 10.61
N ALA A 94 30.67 16.14 9.99
CA ALA A 94 31.71 15.19 10.38
C ALA A 94 31.19 13.73 10.55
N GLY A 95 30.27 13.32 9.67
CA GLY A 95 29.68 11.98 9.66
C GLY A 95 28.58 11.74 10.69
N ASN A 96 28.12 12.76 11.41
CA ASN A 96 27.02 12.65 12.38
C ASN A 96 25.87 13.57 11.99
N GLY A 97 24.63 13.09 12.04
CA GLY A 97 23.45 13.86 11.69
C GLY A 97 22.45 13.02 10.91
N THR A 98 21.58 13.66 10.13
CA THR A 98 20.56 12.99 9.32
C THR A 98 20.58 13.44 7.87
N ARG A 99 20.15 12.56 6.97
CA ARG A 99 19.77 12.90 5.60
C ARG A 99 18.35 12.46 5.36
N THR A 100 17.53 13.34 4.79
CA THR A 100 16.17 13.00 4.36
C THR A 100 16.10 12.99 2.84
N TRP A 101 15.62 11.90 2.29
CA TRP A 101 15.41 11.69 0.87
C TRP A 101 13.92 11.63 0.56
N LYS A 102 13.52 12.20 -0.56
CA LYS A 102 12.20 12.03 -1.15
C LYS A 102 12.31 11.01 -2.28
N LYS A 103 11.53 9.94 -2.19
CA LYS A 103 11.40 8.89 -3.20
C LYS A 103 10.00 8.94 -3.79
N VAL A 104 9.89 8.70 -5.08
CA VAL A 104 8.59 8.66 -5.78
C VAL A 104 8.51 7.38 -6.57
N PHE A 105 7.49 6.59 -6.27
CA PHE A 105 7.24 5.31 -6.90
C PHE A 105 5.97 5.39 -7.75
N HIS A 106 5.98 4.65 -8.86
CA HIS A 106 4.88 4.57 -9.80
C HIS A 106 4.55 3.12 -10.14
N GLY A 107 3.30 2.91 -10.57
CA GLY A 107 2.79 1.58 -10.88
C GLY A 107 2.63 0.72 -9.63
N GLY A 108 2.40 -0.58 -9.86
CA GLY A 108 2.13 -1.54 -8.80
C GLY A 108 0.65 -1.65 -8.46
N THR A 109 0.35 -2.61 -7.59
CA THR A 109 -1.02 -3.02 -7.27
C THR A 109 -1.29 -2.97 -5.78
N ILE A 110 -2.58 -2.88 -5.46
CA ILE A 110 -3.09 -3.02 -4.09
C ILE A 110 -3.97 -4.26 -4.01
N TRP A 111 -4.03 -4.84 -2.81
CA TRP A 111 -4.98 -5.87 -2.44
C TRP A 111 -5.48 -5.61 -1.02
N LEU A 112 -6.78 -5.70 -0.83
CA LEU A 112 -7.45 -5.64 0.46
C LEU A 112 -8.34 -6.88 0.64
N SER A 113 -8.28 -7.48 1.81
CA SER A 113 -9.08 -8.65 2.15
C SER A 113 -10.58 -8.31 2.21
N GLY A 114 -11.41 -9.21 1.70
CA GLY A 114 -12.86 -9.18 1.87
C GLY A 114 -13.32 -9.47 3.29
N SER A 115 -12.42 -9.84 4.21
CA SER A 115 -12.71 -9.93 5.65
C SER A 115 -12.29 -8.69 6.42
N GLY A 116 -11.77 -7.66 5.75
CA GLY A 116 -11.36 -6.40 6.37
C GLY A 116 -12.53 -5.52 6.82
N PRO A 117 -12.28 -4.51 7.66
CA PRO A 117 -13.32 -3.62 8.20
C PRO A 117 -13.96 -2.69 7.16
N TRP A 118 -13.40 -2.64 5.95
CA TRP A 118 -13.94 -1.94 4.78
C TRP A 118 -14.90 -2.80 3.94
N SER A 119 -14.98 -4.12 4.19
CA SER A 119 -15.70 -5.03 3.31
C SER A 119 -17.21 -4.96 3.48
N THR A 120 -17.95 -5.10 2.37
CA THR A 120 -19.42 -5.26 2.37
C THR A 120 -19.91 -6.48 1.59
N GLY A 121 -19.02 -7.40 1.19
CA GLY A 121 -19.44 -8.66 0.57
C GLY A 121 -18.47 -9.24 -0.45
N ASP A 122 -17.57 -8.43 -1.02
CA ASP A 122 -16.56 -8.93 -1.95
C ASP A 122 -15.52 -9.79 -1.24
N PRO A 123 -14.99 -10.84 -1.90
CA PRO A 123 -13.93 -11.67 -1.31
C PRO A 123 -12.60 -10.92 -1.17
N SER A 124 -12.38 -9.88 -1.99
CA SER A 124 -11.23 -8.99 -1.94
C SER A 124 -11.43 -7.79 -2.84
N TYR A 125 -10.67 -6.73 -2.59
CA TYR A 125 -10.60 -5.54 -3.42
C TYR A 125 -9.17 -5.39 -3.98
N THR A 126 -9.03 -5.19 -5.29
CA THR A 126 -7.75 -4.95 -5.96
C THR A 126 -7.73 -3.58 -6.60
N GLY A 127 -6.56 -3.12 -7.03
CA GLY A 127 -6.46 -1.87 -7.77
C GLY A 127 -5.03 -1.52 -8.15
N GLN A 128 -4.86 -0.34 -8.75
CA GLN A 128 -3.57 0.18 -9.20
C GLN A 128 -3.14 1.36 -8.34
N ILE A 129 -1.87 1.39 -7.97
CA ILE A 129 -1.28 2.53 -7.27
C ILE A 129 -1.18 3.72 -8.24
N LEU A 130 -1.75 4.85 -7.84
CA LEU A 130 -1.75 6.10 -8.60
C LEU A 130 -0.56 6.99 -8.24
N SER A 131 -0.26 7.05 -6.95
CA SER A 131 0.85 7.84 -6.39
C SER A 131 1.40 7.13 -5.18
N TYR A 132 2.71 7.13 -5.02
CA TYR A 132 3.39 6.70 -3.81
C TYR A 132 4.60 7.61 -3.59
N VAL A 133 4.57 8.35 -2.49
CA VAL A 133 5.65 9.25 -2.08
C VAL A 133 6.15 8.83 -0.72
N GLU A 134 7.47 8.66 -0.64
CA GLU A 134 8.16 8.28 0.57
C GLU A 134 9.20 9.33 0.97
N PHE A 135 9.26 9.60 2.27
CA PHE A 135 10.31 10.40 2.89
C PHE A 135 11.11 9.53 3.83
N GLU A 136 12.31 9.17 3.40
CA GLU A 136 13.23 8.33 4.15
C GLU A 136 14.28 9.20 4.85
N THR A 137 14.32 9.19 6.18
CA THR A 137 15.37 9.84 6.96
C THR A 137 16.38 8.81 7.47
N LEU A 138 17.61 8.89 6.99
CA LEU A 138 18.76 8.12 7.46
C LEU A 138 19.49 8.88 8.58
N THR A 139 19.84 8.19 9.66
CA THR A 139 20.64 8.72 10.77
C THR A 139 22.05 8.17 10.72
N TYR A 140 23.04 9.07 10.74
CA TYR A 140 24.46 8.76 10.64
C TYR A 140 25.18 8.99 11.96
N VAL A 141 26.08 8.07 12.30
CA VAL A 141 27.10 8.24 13.35
C VAL A 141 28.45 7.75 12.83
N GLY A 142 29.46 8.63 12.86
CA GLY A 142 30.78 8.32 12.32
C GLY A 142 30.80 7.93 10.84
N GLY A 143 29.84 8.45 10.05
CA GLY A 143 29.68 8.15 8.63
C GLY A 143 28.88 6.88 8.32
N ASN A 144 28.48 6.11 9.34
CA ASN A 144 27.70 4.89 9.17
C ASN A 144 26.22 5.14 9.45
N VAL A 145 25.33 4.52 8.67
CA VAL A 145 23.89 4.54 8.94
C VAL A 145 23.61 3.67 10.17
N ILE A 146 23.06 4.26 11.23
CA ILE A 146 22.70 3.55 12.46
C ILE A 146 21.19 3.36 12.64
N GLY A 147 20.39 4.04 11.82
CA GLY A 147 18.95 3.98 11.88
C GLY A 147 18.32 4.68 10.70
N ALA A 148 17.10 4.28 10.38
CA ALA A 148 16.32 4.91 9.33
C ALA A 148 14.84 4.91 9.70
N ARG A 149 14.17 6.00 9.34
CA ARG A 149 12.71 6.14 9.46
C ARG A 149 12.11 6.49 8.11
N THR A 150 10.89 6.01 7.86
CA THR A 150 10.13 6.36 6.66
C THR A 150 8.77 6.95 7.01
N ASN A 151 8.30 7.89 6.19
CA ASN A 151 6.91 8.33 6.13
C ASN A 151 6.42 8.16 4.70
N VAL A 152 5.23 7.57 4.56
CA VAL A 152 4.67 7.23 3.24
C VAL A 152 3.30 7.85 3.10
N THR A 153 3.02 8.39 1.93
CA THR A 153 1.67 8.68 1.46
C THR A 153 1.46 8.03 0.10
N ALA A 154 0.43 7.20 -0.02
CA ALA A 154 0.08 6.55 -1.26
C ALA A 154 -1.43 6.62 -1.55
N THR A 155 -1.79 6.60 -2.82
CA THR A 155 -3.16 6.48 -3.30
C THR A 155 -3.27 5.41 -4.37
N ALA A 156 -4.42 4.76 -4.45
CA ALA A 156 -4.71 3.73 -5.43
C ALA A 156 -6.19 3.74 -5.85
N THR A 157 -6.48 3.24 -7.05
CA THR A 157 -7.84 2.92 -7.46
C THR A 157 -8.35 1.67 -6.75
N ILE A 158 -9.66 1.43 -6.82
CA ILE A 158 -10.24 0.12 -6.53
C ILE A 158 -10.99 -0.37 -7.76
N ASP A 159 -10.56 -1.50 -8.31
CA ASP A 159 -11.10 -2.09 -9.53
C ASP A 159 -12.59 -2.41 -9.37
N GLY A 160 -13.39 -2.05 -10.38
CA GLY A 160 -14.85 -2.23 -10.35
C GLY A 160 -15.61 -1.14 -9.58
N TYR A 161 -14.91 -0.20 -8.96
CA TYR A 161 -15.48 0.89 -8.17
C TYR A 161 -14.84 2.23 -8.56
N ASP A 162 -15.18 2.76 -9.74
CA ASP A 162 -14.60 4.01 -10.29
C ASP A 162 -14.70 5.22 -9.37
N TRP A 163 -15.63 5.20 -8.42
CA TRP A 163 -15.78 6.24 -7.41
C TRP A 163 -14.78 6.09 -6.27
N ALA A 164 -14.29 4.89 -5.94
CA ALA A 164 -13.56 4.60 -4.72
C ALA A 164 -12.04 4.65 -4.94
N CYS A 165 -11.37 5.46 -4.13
CA CYS A 165 -9.92 5.52 -4.05
C CYS A 165 -9.46 5.12 -2.65
N LEU A 166 -8.45 4.25 -2.62
CA LEU A 166 -7.72 3.90 -1.42
C LEU A 166 -6.64 4.94 -1.18
N GLY A 167 -6.52 5.41 0.05
CA GLY A 167 -5.38 6.15 0.54
C GLY A 167 -4.70 5.43 1.70
N PHE A 168 -3.39 5.56 1.75
CA PHE A 168 -2.54 4.87 2.72
C PHE A 168 -1.47 5.84 3.23
N THR A 169 -1.42 6.02 4.53
CA THR A 169 -0.44 6.89 5.18
C THR A 169 0.29 6.12 6.27
N VAL A 170 1.61 6.01 6.14
CA VAL A 170 2.49 5.46 7.18
C VAL A 170 3.14 6.62 7.91
N GLY A 171 2.82 6.77 9.19
CA GLY A 171 3.34 7.85 10.03
C GLY A 171 4.73 7.57 10.59
N ASN A 172 5.21 6.31 10.51
CA ASN A 172 6.55 5.92 10.90
C ASN A 172 6.82 4.46 10.49
N GLY A 173 7.82 4.22 9.64
CA GLY A 173 8.42 2.90 9.44
C GLY A 173 9.86 2.86 9.93
N THR A 174 10.34 1.74 10.46
CA THR A 174 11.70 1.57 10.99
C THR A 174 12.45 0.50 10.24
N LYS A 175 13.67 0.80 9.77
CA LYS A 175 14.53 -0.19 9.10
C LYS A 175 14.96 -1.27 10.09
N ARG A 176 14.82 -2.52 9.67
CA ARG A 176 15.17 -3.70 10.46
C ARG A 176 16.46 -4.35 9.99
N GLY A 177 16.77 -4.21 8.71
CA GLY A 177 18.04 -4.63 8.14
C GLY A 177 18.09 -4.44 6.64
N ASP A 178 19.14 -4.98 6.05
CA ASP A 178 19.40 -5.01 4.63
C ASP A 178 20.22 -6.25 4.27
N THR A 179 20.36 -6.47 2.96
CA THR A 179 21.14 -7.56 2.39
C THR A 179 22.65 -7.45 2.61
N ASP A 180 23.15 -6.28 3.00
CA ASP A 180 24.55 -6.12 3.41
C ASP A 180 24.81 -6.83 4.75
N SER A 181 23.77 -6.98 5.57
CA SER A 181 23.82 -7.60 6.91
C SER A 181 23.33 -9.05 6.94
N GLY A 182 22.72 -9.54 5.87
CA GLY A 182 22.17 -10.90 5.76
C GLY A 182 20.93 -10.98 4.87
N PRO A 183 20.39 -12.17 4.58
CA PRO A 183 19.21 -12.28 3.73
C PRO A 183 17.99 -11.60 4.36
N VAL A 184 17.03 -11.19 3.51
CA VAL A 184 15.71 -10.74 3.96
C VAL A 184 15.09 -11.83 4.84
N LEU A 185 14.52 -11.41 5.98
CA LEU A 185 13.91 -12.34 6.93
C LEU A 185 12.62 -12.94 6.34
N ALA A 186 12.36 -14.22 6.63
CA ALA A 186 11.28 -14.99 6.03
C ALA A 186 9.86 -14.45 6.32
N ASP A 187 9.73 -13.57 7.31
CA ASP A 187 8.48 -12.96 7.74
C ASP A 187 8.28 -11.54 7.16
N TYR A 188 9.08 -11.14 6.17
CA TYR A 188 8.93 -9.93 5.38
C TYR A 188 8.49 -10.27 3.95
N PRO A 189 7.88 -9.30 3.22
CA PRO A 189 7.60 -9.48 1.81
C PRO A 189 8.86 -9.84 1.01
N ASP A 190 8.68 -10.51 -0.12
CA ASP A 190 9.79 -10.80 -1.02
C ASP A 190 10.39 -9.49 -1.57
N ALA A 191 11.71 -9.43 -1.64
CA ALA A 191 12.41 -8.39 -2.39
C ALA A 191 12.16 -8.57 -3.89
N LEU A 192 11.45 -7.62 -4.50
CA LEU A 192 11.07 -7.66 -5.90
C LEU A 192 12.10 -6.94 -6.79
N THR A 193 12.29 -7.46 -7.99
CA THR A 193 13.01 -6.79 -9.08
C THR A 193 12.09 -5.82 -9.81
N THR A 194 12.64 -5.03 -10.72
CA THR A 194 11.88 -4.12 -11.61
C THR A 194 10.89 -4.83 -12.54
N SER A 195 11.01 -6.15 -12.70
CA SER A 195 10.04 -6.99 -13.42
C SER A 195 8.94 -7.56 -12.52
N CYS A 196 8.81 -7.07 -11.29
CA CYS A 196 7.84 -7.54 -10.29
C CYS A 196 8.00 -9.02 -9.91
N SER A 197 9.18 -9.59 -10.11
CA SER A 197 9.50 -10.96 -9.70
C SER A 197 10.32 -10.93 -8.42
N SER A 198 10.11 -11.91 -7.54
CA SER A 198 10.94 -12.08 -6.36
C SER A 198 12.39 -12.41 -6.72
N GLY A 199 13.31 -12.06 -5.82
CA GLY A 199 14.72 -12.38 -5.95
C GLY A 199 15.60 -11.21 -6.40
N ALA A 200 15.24 -9.96 -6.06
CA ALA A 200 16.20 -8.86 -6.14
C ALA A 200 17.47 -9.21 -5.35
N SER A 201 18.62 -8.89 -5.93
CA SER A 201 19.92 -9.24 -5.33
C SER A 201 20.20 -8.48 -4.04
N ASN A 202 19.62 -7.29 -3.91
CA ASN A 202 19.76 -6.45 -2.74
C ASN A 202 18.40 -6.00 -2.24
N ALA A 203 18.30 -5.75 -0.93
CA ALA A 203 17.09 -5.21 -0.34
C ALA A 203 17.33 -4.52 1.00
N ALA A 204 16.41 -3.63 1.37
CA ALA A 204 16.19 -3.17 2.74
C ALA A 204 14.79 -3.60 3.19
N PHE A 205 14.65 -3.97 4.46
CA PHE A 205 13.38 -4.44 5.02
C PHE A 205 13.05 -3.74 6.33
N TRP A 206 11.76 -3.54 6.55
CA TRP A 206 11.27 -2.49 7.45
C TRP A 206 9.94 -2.88 8.12
N ASP A 207 9.76 -2.43 9.36
CA ASP A 207 8.48 -2.53 10.08
C ASP A 207 7.71 -1.21 9.93
N PHE A 208 6.46 -1.25 9.49
CA PHE A 208 5.54 -0.14 9.70
C PHE A 208 5.09 -0.13 11.14
N THR A 209 5.27 1.00 11.80
CA THR A 209 4.91 1.16 13.22
C THR A 209 3.61 1.91 13.41
N GLN A 210 3.17 2.71 12.42
CA GLN A 210 1.90 3.42 12.44
C GLN A 210 1.34 3.53 11.02
N LEU A 211 0.08 3.17 10.88
CA LEU A 211 -0.65 3.15 9.62
C LEU A 211 -2.06 3.72 9.77
N VAL A 212 -2.48 4.52 8.79
CA VAL A 212 -3.87 4.92 8.54
C VAL A 212 -4.23 4.57 7.10
N LEU A 213 -5.33 3.83 6.93
CA LEU A 213 -5.94 3.52 5.65
C LEU A 213 -7.25 4.29 5.53
N TYR A 214 -7.57 4.84 4.37
CA TYR A 214 -8.88 5.40 4.11
C TYR A 214 -9.38 5.02 2.72
N ILE A 215 -10.69 4.88 2.59
CA ILE A 215 -11.37 4.72 1.30
C ILE A 215 -12.38 5.85 1.22
N ASP A 216 -12.29 6.65 0.17
CA ASP A 216 -13.20 7.76 -0.09
C ASP A 216 -13.41 7.92 -1.60
N ASN A 217 -14.27 8.87 -1.98
CA ASN A 217 -14.39 9.28 -3.36
C ASN A 217 -13.02 9.67 -3.89
N CYS A 218 -12.66 9.15 -5.06
CA CYS A 218 -11.58 9.68 -5.86
C CYS A 218 -11.88 11.16 -6.10
N THR A 219 -11.26 12.06 -5.35
CA THR A 219 -11.16 13.48 -5.69
C THR A 219 -10.29 13.56 -6.95
N VAL A 220 -10.88 13.23 -8.09
CA VAL A 220 -10.51 13.89 -9.32
C VAL A 220 -10.81 15.35 -9.06
N ASP A 221 -9.77 16.20 -9.09
CA ASP A 221 -9.97 17.63 -9.23
C ASP A 221 -11.04 17.79 -10.30
N THR A 222 -12.24 18.26 -9.92
CA THR A 222 -13.28 18.57 -10.88
C THR A 222 -12.57 19.42 -11.91
N GLU A 223 -12.40 18.91 -13.14
CA GLU A 223 -11.92 19.77 -14.22
C GLU A 223 -12.77 21.03 -14.09
N ALA A 224 -12.11 22.19 -14.04
CA ALA A 224 -12.82 23.43 -14.22
C ALA A 224 -13.37 23.37 -15.65
N GLN A 225 -14.47 22.64 -15.86
CA GLN A 225 -15.27 22.72 -17.04
C GLN A 225 -15.70 24.16 -17.05
N THR A 226 -14.96 24.93 -17.82
CA THR A 226 -15.19 26.34 -17.94
C THR A 226 -16.63 26.44 -18.44
N TRP A 227 -17.50 26.99 -17.60
CA TRP A 227 -18.91 27.23 -17.92
C TRP A 227 -19.09 27.94 -19.29
N SER A 228 -18.02 28.49 -19.87
CA SER A 228 -17.94 28.99 -21.24
C SER A 228 -18.24 27.96 -22.32
N ASN A 229 -17.82 26.69 -22.17
CA ASN A 229 -18.05 25.67 -23.21
C ASN A 229 -19.52 25.23 -23.28
N LEU A 230 -20.19 25.15 -22.12
CA LEU A 230 -21.63 24.89 -22.04
C LEU A 230 -22.46 26.05 -22.62
N LYS A 231 -22.01 27.31 -22.44
CA LYS A 231 -22.70 28.48 -23.01
C LYS A 231 -22.58 28.60 -24.53
N ALA A 232 -21.58 27.96 -25.16
CA ALA A 232 -21.39 27.99 -26.60
C ALA A 232 -22.36 27.04 -27.36
N LEU A 233 -22.92 26.04 -26.69
CA LEU A 233 -23.90 25.09 -27.26
C LEU A 233 -25.33 25.64 -27.36
N TYR A 234 -25.62 26.76 -26.68
CA TYR A 234 -26.94 27.40 -26.67
C TYR A 234 -26.96 28.75 -27.41
N ARG A 235 -26.03 28.96 -28.35
CA ARG A 235 -26.01 30.12 -29.25
C ARG A 235 -26.25 29.71 -30.69
#